data_AF-A0A3S4HXX9-F1
#
_entry.id   AF-A0A3S4HXX9-F1
#
_cell.length_a   1.000
_cell.length_b   1.000
_cell.length_c   1.000
_cell.angle_alpha   90.00
_cell.angle_beta   90.00
_cell.angle_gamma   90.00
#
_symmetry.space_group_name_H-M   'P 1'
#
loop_
_entity.id
_entity.type
_entity.pdbx_description
1 polymer ?
#
loop_
_entity_poly.entity_id
_entity_poly.type
_entity_poly.pdbx_seq_one_letter_code
_entity_poly.pdbx_strand_id
1 'polypeptide(L)'
;MCTFPYSTIKGFIVITLIGPHQSKRTHYFMQAAAVLGEPVTALTHPQALDASLTSGIVKIDPPVHSETDIRKINAIGLDYIHFLQNMAARPGVTWLNHPAGLIHLLDKKRCKRRLLEHGIPTPPLVAEDVKSFCTAHRHHGGKKGRQRVH
;
A
#
# COMPACT_ATOMS: atom_id res chain seq x y z
N MET A 1 22.35 -7.40 8.96
CA MET A 1 22.52 -5.97 8.67
C MET A 1 22.78 -5.84 7.18
N CYS A 2 21.84 -5.27 6.41
CA CYS A 2 22.07 -5.00 5.00
C CYS A 2 22.63 -3.59 4.88
N THR A 3 23.93 -3.48 4.63
CA THR A 3 24.60 -2.21 4.33
C THR A 3 24.41 -1.93 2.84
N PHE A 4 23.60 -0.92 2.51
CA PHE A 4 23.56 -0.37 1.16
C PHE A 4 24.86 0.40 0.92
N PRO A 5 25.70 0.01 -0.05
CA PRO A 5 26.92 0.73 -0.35
C PRO A 5 26.57 2.02 -1.10
N TYR A 6 26.21 3.07 -0.37
CA TYR A 6 26.16 4.41 -0.94
C TYR A 6 27.56 4.99 -0.89
N SER A 7 28.28 4.92 -2.02
CA SER A 7 29.50 5.70 -2.22
C SER A 7 29.19 7.17 -2.00
N THR A 8 29.86 7.77 -1.01
CA THR A 8 29.75 9.19 -0.67
C THR A 8 30.39 10.04 -1.77
N ILE A 9 29.71 10.16 -2.91
CA ILE A 9 29.91 11.32 -3.78
C ILE A 9 29.22 12.46 -3.03
N LYS A 10 29.94 13.54 -2.70
CA LYS A 10 29.35 14.79 -2.22
C LYS A 10 28.47 15.40 -3.33
N GLY A 11 27.34 14.77 -3.60
CA GLY A 11 26.23 15.26 -4.40
C GLY A 11 25.01 15.26 -3.48
N PHE A 12 24.28 16.37 -3.44
CA PHE A 12 23.07 16.48 -2.64
C PHE A 12 22.12 15.33 -2.99
N ILE A 13 21.85 14.45 -2.01
CA ILE A 13 20.81 13.44 -2.17
C ILE A 13 19.48 14.20 -2.09
N VAL A 14 18.77 14.25 -3.21
CA VAL A 14 17.40 14.79 -3.21
C VAL A 14 16.47 13.71 -2.69
N ILE A 15 15.92 13.91 -1.49
CA ILE A 15 14.90 13.02 -0.92
C ILE A 15 13.53 13.66 -1.11
N THR A 16 12.61 12.94 -1.74
CA THR A 16 11.23 13.37 -1.92
C THR A 16 10.28 12.40 -1.22
N LEU A 17 9.39 12.94 -0.39
CA LEU A 17 8.28 12.21 0.18
C LEU A 17 6.98 12.62 -0.52
N ILE A 18 6.34 11.69 -1.19
CA ILE A 18 5.00 11.87 -1.75
C ILE A 18 3.99 11.37 -0.74
N GLY A 19 3.13 12.25 -0.22
CA GLY A 19 2.14 11.89 0.77
C GLY A 19 1.32 13.07 1.29
N PRO A 20 0.29 12.80 2.11
CA PRO A 20 -0.50 13.85 2.72
C PRO A 20 0.29 14.56 3.83
N HIS A 21 0.51 15.88 3.68
CA HIS A 21 1.34 16.69 4.59
C HIS A 21 1.01 16.54 6.08
N GLN A 22 -0.28 16.42 6.40
CA GLN A 22 -0.77 16.36 7.78
C GLN A 22 -0.80 14.93 8.36
N SER A 23 -0.28 13.93 7.65
CA SER A 23 -0.28 12.56 8.15
C SER A 23 0.82 12.32 9.19
N LYS A 24 0.56 11.44 10.17
CA LYS A 24 1.59 11.00 11.14
C LYS A 24 2.82 10.39 10.45
N ARG A 25 2.62 9.68 9.33
CA ARG A 25 3.72 9.08 8.54
C ARG A 25 4.63 10.16 7.95
N THR A 26 4.05 11.20 7.39
CA THR A 26 4.79 12.36 6.90
C THR A 26 5.53 13.06 8.03
N HIS A 27 4.84 13.32 9.14
CA HIS A 27 5.44 13.96 10.31
C HIS A 27 6.67 13.19 10.84
N TYR A 28 6.56 11.88 11.07
CA TYR A 28 7.68 11.08 11.58
C TYR A 28 8.81 10.93 10.57
N PHE A 29 8.50 10.86 9.27
CA PHE A 29 9.53 10.81 8.24
C PHE A 29 10.35 12.11 8.20
N MET A 30 9.67 13.27 8.26
CA MET A 30 10.33 14.58 8.31
C MET A 30 11.17 14.75 9.58
N GLN A 31 10.69 14.28 10.73
CA GLN A 31 11.46 14.30 11.98
C GLN A 31 12.71 13.44 11.88
N ALA A 32 12.61 12.22 11.36
CA ALA A 32 13.76 11.34 11.20
C ALA A 32 14.81 11.95 10.26
N ALA A 33 14.39 12.55 9.14
CA ALA A 33 15.29 13.22 8.22
C ALA A 33 15.96 14.44 8.86
N ALA A 34 15.23 15.24 9.64
CA ALA A 34 15.78 16.38 10.37
C ALA A 34 16.86 15.97 11.39
N VAL A 35 16.65 14.85 12.12
CA VAL A 35 17.67 14.29 13.04
C VAL A 35 18.94 13.88 12.29
N LEU A 36 18.80 13.40 11.05
CA LEU A 36 19.92 13.01 10.21
C LEU A 36 20.55 14.17 9.42
N GLY A 37 19.97 15.38 9.50
CA GLY A 37 20.43 16.53 8.73
C GLY A 37 20.16 16.43 7.23
N GLU A 38 19.23 15.56 6.81
CA GLU A 38 18.91 15.33 5.41
C GLU A 38 17.70 16.16 4.97
N PRO A 39 17.82 16.99 3.92
CA PRO A 39 16.69 17.76 3.41
C PRO A 39 15.67 16.85 2.71
N VAL A 40 14.38 17.06 3.01
CA VAL A 40 13.28 16.33 2.37
C VAL A 40 12.28 17.29 1.78
N THR A 41 11.97 17.10 0.49
CA THR A 41 10.86 17.78 -0.18
C THR A 41 9.59 16.94 -0.02
N ALA A 42 8.56 17.50 0.63
CA ALA A 42 7.26 16.86 0.73
C ALA A 42 6.34 17.33 -0.41
N LEU A 43 5.76 16.39 -1.15
CA LEU A 43 4.77 16.64 -2.21
C LEU A 43 3.47 15.89 -1.93
N THR A 44 2.34 16.47 -2.28
CA THR A 44 1.08 15.73 -2.42
C THR A 44 1.09 14.86 -3.67
N HIS A 45 0.13 13.93 -3.77
CA HIS A 45 -0.01 13.08 -4.96
C HIS A 45 -0.26 13.90 -6.25
N PRO A 46 -1.16 14.92 -6.26
CA PRO A 46 -1.32 15.78 -7.43
C PRO A 46 -0.03 16.53 -7.79
N GLN A 47 0.66 17.13 -6.83
CA GLN A 47 1.92 17.84 -7.08
C GLN A 47 3.00 16.91 -7.65
N ALA A 48 3.03 15.63 -7.24
CA ALA A 48 3.98 14.65 -7.75
C ALA A 48 3.76 14.31 -9.23
N LEU A 49 2.52 14.42 -9.75
CA LEU A 49 2.25 14.20 -11.17
C LEU A 49 2.92 15.27 -12.04
N ASP A 50 2.97 16.52 -11.57
CA ASP A 50 3.58 17.63 -12.32
C ASP A 50 5.08 17.80 -12.02
N ALA A 51 5.57 17.24 -10.92
CA ALA A 51 6.96 17.38 -10.51
C ALA A 51 7.93 16.62 -11.43
N SER A 52 9.07 17.25 -11.76
CA SER A 52 10.18 16.58 -12.44
C SER A 52 10.99 15.74 -11.45
N LEU A 53 10.62 14.47 -11.29
CA LEU A 53 11.33 13.50 -10.47
C LEU A 53 12.36 12.78 -11.36
N THR A 54 13.46 13.44 -11.70
CA THR A 54 14.46 12.91 -12.65
C THR A 54 15.71 12.32 -11.99
N SER A 55 15.91 12.60 -10.70
CA SER A 55 16.99 12.04 -9.90
C SER A 55 16.65 12.10 -8.40
N GLY A 56 17.22 11.18 -7.61
CA GLY A 56 17.06 11.15 -6.16
C GLY A 56 16.31 9.95 -5.63
N ILE A 57 16.00 10.00 -4.34
CA ILE A 57 15.35 8.95 -3.56
C ILE A 57 13.91 9.36 -3.26
N VAL A 58 12.94 8.52 -3.63
CA VAL A 58 11.51 8.83 -3.47
C VAL A 58 10.80 7.77 -2.65
N LYS A 59 9.97 8.23 -1.70
CA LYS A 59 9.02 7.40 -0.95
C LYS A 59 7.60 7.86 -1.24
N ILE A 60 6.69 6.91 -1.44
CA ILE A 60 5.25 7.17 -1.62
C ILE A 60 4.49 6.65 -0.40
N ASP A 61 3.82 7.52 0.32
CA ASP A 61 2.78 7.15 1.27
C ASP A 61 1.43 7.11 0.55
N PRO A 62 0.51 6.20 0.93
CA PRO A 62 -0.81 6.14 0.32
C PRO A 62 -1.64 7.41 0.64
N PRO A 63 -2.55 7.79 -0.28
CA PRO A 63 -3.44 8.93 -0.11
C PRO A 63 -4.38 8.74 1.09
N VAL A 64 -4.92 9.86 1.57
CA VAL A 64 -6.00 9.86 2.57
C VAL A 64 -7.32 9.97 1.82
N HIS A 65 -8.27 9.10 2.16
CA HIS A 65 -9.64 9.17 1.66
C HIS A 65 -10.60 9.13 2.84
N SER A 66 -11.65 9.95 2.78
CA SER A 66 -12.77 9.95 3.71
C SER A 66 -14.01 9.26 3.12
N GLU A 67 -13.85 8.55 2.00
CA GLU A 67 -14.97 7.86 1.35
C GLU A 67 -15.46 6.73 2.24
N THR A 68 -16.78 6.69 2.43
CA THR A 68 -17.48 5.71 3.27
C THR A 68 -18.42 4.83 2.45
N ASP A 69 -18.76 5.25 1.23
CA ASP A 69 -19.55 4.46 0.29
C ASP A 69 -18.68 3.37 -0.36
N ILE A 70 -18.93 2.13 0.05
CA ILE A 70 -18.22 0.95 -0.45
C ILE A 70 -18.25 0.81 -1.97
N ARG A 71 -19.29 1.33 -2.64
CA ARG A 71 -19.43 1.26 -4.10
C ARG A 71 -18.37 2.09 -4.82
N LYS A 72 -17.82 3.11 -4.17
CA LYS A 72 -16.82 4.04 -4.73
C LYS A 72 -15.38 3.65 -4.40
N ILE A 73 -15.17 2.76 -3.43
CA ILE A 73 -13.82 2.33 -3.00
C ILE A 73 -13.01 1.74 -4.16
N ASN A 74 -13.66 0.99 -5.06
CA ASN A 74 -12.98 0.41 -6.22
C ASN A 74 -12.46 1.48 -7.19
N ALA A 75 -13.24 2.54 -7.42
CA ALA A 75 -12.81 3.65 -8.28
C ALA A 75 -11.61 4.37 -7.67
N ILE A 76 -11.66 4.66 -6.36
CA ILE A 76 -10.55 5.28 -5.62
C ILE A 76 -9.27 4.41 -5.69
N GLY A 77 -9.42 3.09 -5.53
CA GLY A 77 -8.31 2.16 -5.66
C GLY A 77 -7.71 2.17 -7.07
N LEU A 78 -8.55 2.24 -8.11
CA LEU A 78 -8.12 2.30 -9.49
C LEU A 78 -7.37 3.60 -9.81
N ASP A 79 -7.86 4.74 -9.33
CA ASP A 79 -7.18 6.04 -9.49
C ASP A 79 -5.78 6.01 -8.87
N TYR A 80 -5.65 5.41 -7.69
CA TYR A 80 -4.35 5.25 -7.04
C TYR A 80 -3.43 4.28 -7.81
N ILE A 81 -3.97 3.21 -8.41
CA ILE A 81 -3.19 2.33 -9.29
C ILE A 81 -2.67 3.09 -10.51
N HIS A 82 -3.51 3.91 -11.17
CA HIS A 82 -3.08 4.73 -12.30
C HIS A 82 -1.98 5.72 -11.91
N PHE A 83 -2.11 6.36 -10.75
CA PHE A 83 -1.05 7.20 -10.18
C PHE A 83 0.27 6.42 -10.02
N LEU A 84 0.23 5.23 -9.41
CA LEU A 84 1.42 4.40 -9.21
C LEU A 84 2.05 3.91 -10.52
N GLN A 85 1.22 3.60 -11.53
CA GLN A 85 1.71 3.24 -12.87
C GLN A 85 2.44 4.42 -13.54
N ASN A 86 1.90 5.64 -13.43
CA ASN A 86 2.57 6.83 -13.93
C ASN A 86 3.92 7.04 -13.23
N MET A 87 3.98 6.88 -11.90
CA MET A 87 5.22 6.96 -11.14
C MET A 87 6.23 5.88 -11.57
N ALA A 88 5.78 4.63 -11.75
CA ALA A 88 6.65 3.52 -12.16
C ALA A 88 7.32 3.74 -13.52
N ALA A 89 6.68 4.48 -14.42
CA ALA A 89 7.20 4.78 -15.75
C ALA A 89 8.32 5.83 -15.75
N ARG A 90 8.60 6.49 -14.60
CA ARG A 90 9.61 7.54 -14.52
C ARG A 90 11.02 6.95 -14.37
N PRO A 91 11.94 7.21 -15.32
CA PRO A 91 13.32 6.73 -15.23
C PRO A 91 14.13 7.58 -14.24
N GLY A 92 15.26 7.05 -13.77
CA GLY A 92 16.23 7.81 -12.95
C GLY A 92 15.86 7.98 -11.47
N VAL A 93 14.68 7.52 -11.04
CA VAL A 93 14.23 7.58 -9.65
C VAL A 93 14.64 6.32 -8.88
N THR A 94 15.24 6.51 -7.71
CA THR A 94 15.42 5.42 -6.74
C THR A 94 14.24 5.38 -5.79
N TRP A 95 13.45 4.31 -5.82
CA TRP A 95 12.27 4.19 -4.96
C TRP A 95 12.59 3.48 -3.64
N LEU A 96 12.28 4.10 -2.50
CA LEU A 96 12.30 3.43 -1.19
C LEU A 96 11.21 2.36 -1.09
N ASN A 97 10.07 2.62 -1.74
CA ASN A 97 9.01 1.65 -1.95
C ASN A 97 8.54 1.73 -3.41
N HIS A 98 9.02 0.80 -4.23
CA HIS A 98 8.77 0.81 -5.67
C HIS A 98 7.27 0.81 -5.99
N PRO A 99 6.76 1.70 -6.88
CA PRO A 99 5.34 1.81 -7.18
C PRO A 99 4.71 0.48 -7.65
N ALA A 100 5.43 -0.31 -8.45
CA ALA A 100 4.98 -1.66 -8.83
C ALA A 100 4.78 -2.60 -7.61
N GLY A 101 5.63 -2.48 -6.59
CA GLY A 101 5.47 -3.21 -5.33
C GLY A 101 4.23 -2.74 -4.56
N LEU A 102 3.96 -1.44 -4.55
CA LEU A 102 2.74 -0.88 -3.94
C LEU A 102 1.47 -1.37 -4.64
N ILE A 103 1.46 -1.43 -5.98
CA ILE A 103 0.34 -2.00 -6.76
C ILE A 103 0.07 -3.44 -6.34
N HIS A 104 1.12 -4.26 -6.17
CA HIS A 104 0.95 -5.63 -5.69
C HIS A 104 0.38 -5.70 -4.26
N LEU A 105 0.70 -4.73 -3.40
CA LEU A 105 0.18 -4.67 -2.02
C LEU A 105 -1.30 -4.28 -1.94
N LEU A 106 -1.86 -3.66 -2.98
CA LEU A 106 -3.29 -3.32 -3.03
C LEU A 106 -4.17 -4.55 -3.25
N ASP A 107 -3.63 -5.62 -3.86
CA ASP A 107 -4.34 -6.89 -4.02
C ASP A 107 -4.20 -7.75 -2.76
N LYS A 108 -5.18 -7.61 -1.85
CA LYS A 108 -5.23 -8.37 -0.59
C LYS A 108 -5.30 -9.88 -0.81
N LYS A 109 -5.96 -10.36 -1.88
CA LYS A 109 -6.05 -11.80 -2.17
C LYS A 109 -4.67 -12.35 -2.55
N ARG A 110 -3.98 -11.65 -3.45
CA ARG A 110 -2.63 -12.01 -3.87
C ARG A 110 -1.62 -11.91 -2.73
N CYS A 111 -1.69 -10.86 -1.91
CA CYS A 111 -0.84 -10.73 -0.72
C CYS A 111 -1.01 -11.92 0.21
N LYS A 112 -2.25 -12.30 0.51
CA LYS A 112 -2.55 -13.42 1.39
C LYS A 112 -2.08 -14.76 0.83
N ARG A 113 -2.25 -14.98 -0.48
CA ARG A 113 -1.70 -16.16 -1.16
C ARG A 113 -0.18 -16.22 -1.04
N ARG A 114 0.54 -15.10 -1.23
CA ARG A 114 2.00 -15.05 -1.01
C ARG A 114 2.39 -15.38 0.43
N LEU A 115 1.64 -14.90 1.42
CA LEU A 115 1.89 -15.25 2.82
C LEU A 115 1.76 -16.76 3.05
N LEU A 116 0.72 -17.39 2.49
CA LEU A 116 0.52 -18.84 2.56
C LEU A 116 1.63 -19.63 1.84
N GLU A 117 2.05 -19.19 0.65
CA GLU A 117 3.16 -19.77 -0.11
C GLU A 117 4.48 -19.76 0.70
N HIS A 118 4.64 -18.79 1.61
CA HIS A 118 5.79 -18.68 2.51
C HIS A 118 5.55 -19.25 3.92
N GLY A 119 4.47 -20.01 4.13
CA GLY A 119 4.18 -20.67 5.41
C GLY A 119 3.80 -19.71 6.54
N ILE A 120 3.47 -18.45 6.23
CA ILE A 120 3.04 -17.46 7.22
C ILE A 120 1.55 -17.70 7.52
N PRO A 121 1.17 -17.96 8.78
CA PRO A 121 -0.22 -18.16 9.15
C PRO A 121 -1.08 -16.94 8.78
N THR A 122 -2.19 -17.19 8.07
CA THR A 122 -3.18 -16.15 7.78
C THR A 122 -4.59 -16.69 8.06
N PRO A 123 -5.57 -15.83 8.40
CA PRO A 123 -6.97 -16.26 8.55
C PRO A 123 -7.44 -16.98 7.28
N PRO A 124 -8.45 -17.87 7.30
CA PRO A 124 -8.96 -18.49 6.08
C PRO A 124 -9.45 -17.46 5.06
N LEU A 125 -9.29 -17.70 3.76
CA LEU A 125 -10.04 -16.94 2.74
C LEU A 125 -11.52 -17.31 2.87
N VAL A 126 -12.41 -16.31 2.84
CA VAL A 126 -13.84 -16.60 2.69
C VAL A 126 -14.00 -17.28 1.34
N ALA A 127 -14.68 -18.43 1.35
CA ALA A 127 -14.80 -19.29 0.20
C ALA A 127 -15.50 -18.54 -0.96
N GLU A 128 -15.03 -18.75 -2.20
CA GLU A 128 -15.47 -17.98 -3.39
C GLU A 128 -16.94 -18.23 -3.77
N ASP A 129 -17.56 -19.23 -3.15
CA ASP A 129 -18.92 -19.71 -3.30
C ASP A 129 -19.97 -18.92 -2.48
N VAL A 130 -19.57 -17.87 -1.77
CA VAL A 130 -20.53 -16.90 -1.20
C VAL A 130 -21.09 -16.00 -2.31
N LYS A 131 -22.04 -16.56 -3.08
CA LYS A 131 -22.74 -15.87 -4.18
C LYS A 131 -23.67 -14.74 -3.72
N SER A 132 -23.99 -14.69 -2.42
CA SER A 132 -24.91 -13.72 -1.80
C SER A 132 -24.85 -13.80 -0.27
N PHE A 133 -25.18 -12.70 0.42
CA PHE A 133 -25.40 -12.67 1.87
C PHE A 133 -26.40 -13.75 2.34
N CYS A 134 -27.43 -14.03 1.53
CA CYS A 134 -28.42 -15.06 1.82
C CYS A 134 -27.83 -16.48 1.85
N THR A 135 -26.74 -16.72 1.12
CA THR A 135 -26.07 -18.03 1.07
C THR A 135 -25.16 -18.22 2.30
N ALA A 136 -24.53 -17.15 2.78
CA ALA A 136 -23.68 -17.19 3.97
C ALA A 136 -24.45 -17.58 5.24
N HIS A 137 -25.71 -17.19 5.38
CA HIS A 137 -26.53 -17.51 6.55
C HIS A 137 -26.89 -19.01 6.65
N ARG A 138 -26.93 -19.73 5.51
CA ARG A 138 -27.23 -21.18 5.52
C ARG A 138 -26.09 -22.03 6.06
N HIS A 139 -24.83 -21.57 5.94
CA HIS A 139 -23.67 -22.32 6.42
C HIS A 139 -23.46 -22.25 7.94
N HIS A 140 -24.12 -21.32 8.65
CA HIS A 140 -24.06 -21.23 10.11
C HIS A 140 -25.31 -21.74 10.84
N GLY A 141 -26.36 -22.16 10.13
CA GLY A 141 -27.63 -22.59 10.74
C GLY A 141 -27.85 -24.10 10.91
N GLY A 142 -26.90 -24.95 10.52
CA GLY A 142 -27.16 -26.40 10.31
C GLY A 142 -26.59 -27.36 11.34
N LYS A 143 -26.84 -27.19 12.65
CA LYS A 143 -26.72 -28.28 13.64
C LYS A 143 -27.77 -28.17 14.75
N LYS A 144 -29.02 -28.57 14.45
CA LYS A 144 -29.96 -29.05 15.47
C LYS A 144 -30.78 -30.22 14.92
N GLY A 145 -30.71 -31.35 15.61
CA GLY A 145 -31.54 -32.52 15.35
C GLY A 145 -30.86 -33.85 15.68
N ARG A 146 -30.47 -34.07 16.94
CA ARG A 146 -30.18 -35.43 17.43
C ARG A 146 -31.52 -36.03 17.87
N GLN A 147 -31.96 -37.06 17.15
CA GLN A 147 -33.14 -37.88 17.43
C GLN A 147 -33.17 -38.36 18.89
N ARG A 148 -34.32 -38.20 19.56
CA ARG A 148 -34.70 -39.04 20.69
C ARG A 148 -35.29 -40.33 20.11
N VAL A 149 -34.68 -41.46 20.44
CA VAL A 149 -35.26 -42.78 20.22
C VAL A 149 -36.01 -43.13 21.51
N HIS A 150 -37.28 -43.47 21.37
CA HIS A 150 -38.13 -44.01 22.43
C HIS A 150 -37.72 -45.43 22.80
#